data_AF-A0A0N7BSR7-F1
#
_entry.id   AF-A0A0N7BSR7-F1
#
_cell.length_a   1.000
_cell.length_b   1.000
_cell.length_c   1.000
_cell.angle_alpha   90.00
_cell.angle_beta   90.00
_cell.angle_gamma   90.00
#
_symmetry.space_group_name_H-M   'P 1'
#
loop_
_entity.id
_entity.type
_entity.pdbx_description
1 polymer ?
#
loop_
_entity_poly.entity_id
_entity_poly.type
_entity_poly.pdbx_seq_one_letter_code
_entity_poly.pdbx_strand_id
1 'polypeptide(L)'
;MSSMTFIFIVVSILTILFLALNFILAPHNPYQEKYSIFECGFHSFLGQNRTQFGVKFFIFALVYLLLDLEILVIYPFGLSGYENGIYGLIIVLIFIGIITAGFVFELGKNALKIDSRQSFNYCYKSNKFVNTLYENK
;
A
#
# COMPACT_ATOMS: atom_id res chain seq x y z
N MET A 1 -19.61 9.63 -33.00
CA MET A 1 -18.97 9.56 -31.67
C MET A 1 -18.75 8.10 -31.37
N SER A 2 -17.50 7.66 -31.18
CA SER A 2 -17.27 6.26 -30.81
C SER A 2 -17.78 6.02 -29.39
N SER A 3 -18.19 4.80 -29.07
CA SER A 3 -18.71 4.45 -27.73
C SER A 3 -17.71 4.85 -26.62
N MET A 4 -16.41 4.75 -26.88
CA MET A 4 -15.35 5.17 -25.95
C MET A 4 -15.35 6.68 -25.72
N THR A 5 -15.40 7.51 -26.77
CA THR A 5 -15.42 8.97 -26.59
C THR A 5 -16.68 9.43 -25.87
N PHE A 6 -17.81 8.75 -26.10
CA PHE A 6 -19.06 9.03 -25.40
C PHE A 6 -18.93 8.79 -23.89
N ILE A 7 -18.35 7.67 -23.46
CA ILE A 7 -18.20 7.34 -22.03
C ILE A 7 -17.33 8.39 -21.30
N PHE A 8 -16.18 8.76 -21.88
CA PHE A 8 -15.29 9.76 -21.26
C PHE A 8 -15.96 11.13 -21.08
N ILE A 9 -16.75 11.56 -22.08
CA ILE A 9 -17.47 12.83 -22.04
C ILE A 9 -18.56 12.78 -20.98
N VAL A 10 -19.36 11.71 -20.94
CA VAL A 10 -20.47 11.56 -19.98
C VAL A 10 -19.95 11.52 -18.54
N VAL A 11 -18.90 10.75 -18.25
CA VAL A 11 -18.33 10.65 -16.89
C VAL A 11 -17.81 12.01 -16.42
N SER A 12 -17.09 12.74 -17.28
CA SER A 12 -16.56 14.06 -16.95
C SER A 12 -17.66 15.09 -16.70
N ILE A 13 -18.73 15.07 -17.51
CA ILE A 13 -19.87 15.97 -17.31
C ILE A 13 -20.59 15.63 -16.00
N LEU A 14 -20.79 14.35 -15.72
CA LEU A 14 -21.53 13.90 -14.55
C LEU A 14 -20.80 14.25 -13.24
N THR A 15 -19.48 14.11 -13.19
CA THR A 15 -18.69 14.49 -12.00
C THR A 15 -18.75 15.99 -11.73
N ILE A 16 -18.62 16.82 -12.78
CA ILE A 16 -18.72 18.29 -12.66
C ILE A 16 -20.15 18.68 -12.23
N LEU A 17 -21.17 18.06 -12.83
CA LEU A 17 -22.57 18.32 -12.49
C LEU A 17 -22.85 18.03 -11.00
N PHE A 18 -22.43 16.87 -10.49
CA PHE A 18 -22.64 16.54 -9.08
C PHE A 18 -21.87 17.44 -8.12
N LEU A 19 -20.64 17.83 -8.48
CA LEU A 19 -19.86 18.79 -7.69
C LEU A 19 -20.54 20.16 -7.66
N ALA A 20 -21.00 20.66 -8.81
CA ALA A 20 -21.71 21.94 -8.91
C ALA A 20 -23.03 21.92 -8.14
N LEU A 21 -23.81 20.84 -8.25
CA LEU A 21 -25.05 20.67 -7.49
C LEU A 21 -24.76 20.67 -5.98
N ASN A 22 -23.72 19.98 -5.51
CA ASN A 22 -23.36 20.01 -4.11
C ASN A 22 -22.99 21.44 -3.65
N PHE A 23 -22.20 22.16 -4.44
CA PHE A 23 -21.80 23.52 -4.10
C PHE A 23 -22.97 24.52 -4.05
N ILE A 24 -23.98 24.35 -4.91
CA ILE A 24 -25.14 25.26 -4.99
C ILE A 24 -26.20 24.90 -3.94
N LEU A 25 -26.47 23.61 -3.71
CA LEU A 25 -27.55 23.17 -2.82
C LEU A 25 -27.11 23.01 -1.36
N ALA A 26 -25.81 22.80 -1.07
CA ALA A 26 -25.35 22.57 0.28
C ALA A 26 -25.28 23.87 1.10
N PRO A 27 -25.80 23.89 2.35
CA PRO A 27 -25.67 25.05 3.22
C PRO A 27 -24.21 25.28 3.61
N HIS A 28 -23.68 26.45 3.27
CA HIS A 28 -22.30 26.82 3.58
C HIS A 28 -22.23 27.70 4.84
N ASN A 29 -21.89 27.10 5.99
CA ASN A 29 -21.60 27.80 7.24
C ASN A 29 -20.11 27.63 7.64
N PRO A 30 -19.24 28.56 7.24
CA PRO A 30 -17.81 28.57 7.56
C PRO A 30 -17.54 29.09 8.98
N TYR A 31 -16.84 28.31 9.81
CA TYR A 31 -16.31 28.76 11.11
C TYR A 31 -14.86 28.30 11.28
N GLN A 32 -14.05 29.03 12.06
CA GLN A 32 -12.61 28.80 12.17
C GLN A 32 -12.27 27.37 12.61
N GLU A 33 -12.99 26.83 13.59
CA GLU A 33 -12.81 25.45 14.08
C GLU A 33 -13.30 24.38 13.10
N LYS A 34 -14.08 24.73 12.07
CA LYS A 34 -14.47 23.80 10.99
C LYS A 34 -13.33 23.59 10.00
N TYR A 35 -12.54 24.64 9.80
CA TYR A 35 -11.43 24.67 8.87
C TYR A 35 -10.12 24.19 9.49
N SER A 36 -10.03 24.10 10.82
CA SER A 36 -8.90 23.51 11.50
C SER A 36 -8.90 21.98 11.33
N ILE A 37 -7.70 21.39 11.35
CA ILE A 37 -7.51 19.95 11.23
C ILE A 37 -8.00 19.28 12.54
N PHE A 38 -8.80 18.23 12.41
CA PHE A 38 -9.35 17.53 13.56
C PHE A 38 -8.32 16.59 14.20
N GLU A 39 -7.89 16.88 15.43
CA GLU A 39 -7.05 16.00 16.27
C GLU A 39 -7.70 15.78 17.65
N CYS A 40 -8.89 15.17 17.66
CA CYS A 40 -9.60 14.78 18.89
C CYS A 40 -9.84 15.94 19.90
N GLY A 41 -10.00 17.17 19.42
CA GLY A 41 -10.24 18.35 20.25
C GLY A 41 -8.97 19.10 20.68
N PHE A 42 -7.79 18.70 20.20
CA PHE A 42 -6.54 19.45 20.37
C PHE A 42 -6.21 20.24 19.10
N HIS A 43 -5.53 21.37 19.27
CA HIS A 43 -4.97 22.12 18.15
C HIS A 43 -3.82 21.30 17.55
N SER A 44 -3.83 21.10 16.23
CA SER A 44 -2.77 20.36 15.54
C SER A 44 -1.38 20.87 15.92
N PHE A 45 -0.49 19.95 16.26
CA PHE A 45 0.90 20.26 16.58
C PHE A 45 1.58 20.89 15.36
N LEU A 46 1.85 22.20 15.42
CA LEU A 46 2.58 22.94 14.39
C LEU A 46 3.97 22.31 14.21
N GLY A 47 4.16 21.56 13.12
CA GLY A 47 5.48 21.04 12.70
C GLY A 47 5.68 19.52 12.74
N GLN A 48 4.72 18.71 13.21
CA GLN A 48 4.87 17.24 13.25
C GLN A 48 3.78 16.46 12.49
N ASN A 49 3.58 16.80 11.21
CA ASN A 49 2.62 16.08 10.35
C ASN A 49 3.18 14.77 9.75
N ARG A 50 4.42 14.40 10.09
CA ARG A 50 5.11 13.20 9.61
C ARG A 50 5.65 12.42 10.79
N THR A 51 4.88 11.45 11.26
CA THR A 51 5.32 10.48 12.26
C THR A 51 6.21 9.43 11.60
N GLN A 52 7.18 8.89 12.35
CA GLN A 52 7.99 7.77 11.88
C GLN A 52 7.09 6.54 11.71
N PHE A 53 6.88 6.12 10.47
CA PHE A 53 6.21 4.87 10.15
C PHE A 53 7.24 3.74 10.05
N GLY A 54 6.82 2.51 10.35
CA GLY A 54 7.71 1.35 10.27
C GLY A 54 8.19 1.10 8.84
N VAL A 55 9.49 0.84 8.67
CA VAL A 55 10.14 0.57 7.37
C VAL A 55 9.52 -0.64 6.65
N LYS A 56 8.83 -1.52 7.38
CA LYS A 56 8.18 -2.72 6.84
C LYS A 56 7.12 -2.43 5.77
N PHE A 57 6.41 -1.31 5.87
CA PHE A 57 5.45 -0.90 4.83
C PHE A 57 6.13 -0.53 3.51
N PHE A 58 7.35 0.01 3.57
CA PHE A 58 8.15 0.30 2.39
C PHE A 58 8.65 -0.98 1.72
N ILE A 59 9.06 -1.99 2.50
CA ILE A 59 9.46 -3.30 1.98
C ILE A 59 8.30 -3.96 1.23
N PHE A 60 7.07 -3.88 1.76
CA PHE A 60 5.88 -4.38 1.07
C PHE A 60 5.68 -3.67 -0.30
N ALA A 61 5.83 -2.35 -0.35
CA ALA A 61 5.72 -1.59 -1.59
C ALA A 61 6.79 -1.96 -2.63
N LEU A 62 8.03 -2.20 -2.20
CA LEU A 62 9.10 -2.65 -3.09
C LEU A 62 8.85 -4.06 -3.65
N VAL A 63 8.37 -4.98 -2.81
CA VAL A 63 8.02 -6.34 -3.25
C VAL A 63 6.86 -6.30 -4.24
N TYR A 64 5.84 -5.47 -3.99
CA TYR A 64 4.76 -5.25 -4.93
C TYR A 64 5.25 -4.69 -6.28
N LEU A 65 6.16 -3.72 -6.26
CA LEU A 65 6.73 -3.14 -7.48
C LEU A 65 7.49 -4.19 -8.31
N LEU A 66 8.24 -5.08 -7.67
CA LEU A 66 8.94 -6.18 -8.36
C LEU A 66 7.96 -7.20 -8.96
N LEU A 67 6.87 -7.51 -8.25
CA LEU A 67 5.83 -8.41 -8.77
C LEU A 67 5.03 -7.77 -9.93
N ASP A 68 4.81 -6.46 -9.90
CA ASP A 68 4.15 -5.73 -11.00
C ASP A 68 5.02 -5.74 -12.27
N LEU A 69 6.35 -5.67 -12.11
CA LEU A 69 7.30 -5.78 -13.21
C LEU A 69 7.23 -7.15 -13.90
N GLU A 70 6.88 -8.22 -13.17
CA GLU A 70 6.66 -9.55 -13.74
C GLU A 70 5.56 -9.52 -14.81
N ILE A 71 4.41 -8.92 -14.48
CA ILE A 71 3.25 -8.83 -15.37
C ILE A 71 3.59 -8.00 -16.61
N LEU A 72 4.36 -6.91 -16.42
CA LEU A 72 4.81 -6.06 -17.52
C LEU A 72 5.65 -6.83 -18.54
N VAL A 73 6.47 -7.79 -18.09
CA VAL A 73 7.29 -8.65 -18.97
C VAL A 73 6.46 -9.77 -19.62
N ILE A 74 5.48 -10.33 -18.89
CA ILE A 74 4.60 -11.39 -19.42
C ILE A 74 3.66 -10.84 -20.51
N TYR A 75 3.19 -9.60 -20.38
CA TYR A 75 2.23 -8.99 -21.30
C TYR A 75 2.66 -8.99 -22.79
N PRO A 76 3.84 -8.48 -23.18
CA PRO A 76 4.30 -8.50 -24.57
C PRO A 76 4.53 -9.92 -25.09
N PHE A 77 4.97 -10.85 -24.23
CA PHE A 77 5.07 -12.26 -24.59
C PHE A 77 3.69 -12.86 -24.90
N GLY A 78 2.67 -12.53 -24.10
CA GLY A 78 1.28 -12.94 -24.37
C GLY A 78 0.75 -12.43 -25.71
N LEU A 79 1.13 -11.20 -26.11
CA LEU A 79 0.74 -10.62 -27.40
C LEU A 79 1.49 -11.21 -28.60
N SER A 80 2.75 -11.61 -28.41
CA SER A 80 3.64 -12.10 -29.49
C SER A 80 3.98 -13.59 -29.36
N GLY A 81 3.16 -14.36 -28.64
CA GLY A 81 3.44 -15.76 -28.30
C GLY A 81 3.59 -16.68 -29.51
N TYR A 82 2.92 -16.36 -30.63
CA TYR A 82 3.03 -17.12 -31.88
C TYR A 82 4.41 -16.96 -32.55
N GLU A 83 4.95 -15.74 -32.57
CA GLU A 83 6.25 -15.41 -33.18
C GLU A 83 7.42 -15.94 -32.32
N ASN A 84 7.31 -15.83 -30.99
CA ASN A 84 8.38 -16.20 -30.07
C ASN A 84 8.44 -17.71 -29.76
N GLY A 85 7.34 -18.44 -30.02
CA GLY A 85 7.25 -19.89 -29.86
C GLY A 85 7.72 -20.41 -28.49
N ILE A 86 8.37 -21.58 -28.51
CA ILE A 86 8.91 -22.23 -27.30
C ILE A 86 10.06 -21.44 -26.66
N TYR A 87 10.83 -20.71 -27.47
CA TYR A 87 12.02 -19.99 -26.99
C TYR A 87 11.64 -18.85 -26.05
N GLY A 88 10.68 -18.02 -26.44
CA GLY A 88 10.18 -16.94 -25.57
C GLY A 88 9.52 -17.49 -24.30
N LEU A 89 8.84 -18.63 -24.39
CA LEU A 89 8.21 -19.29 -23.25
C LEU A 89 9.25 -19.68 -22.19
N ILE A 90 10.37 -20.27 -22.61
CA ILE A 90 11.45 -20.66 -21.70
C ILE A 90 12.04 -19.43 -20.99
N ILE A 91 12.26 -18.33 -21.71
CA ILE A 91 12.80 -17.09 -21.13
C ILE A 91 11.84 -16.53 -20.08
N VAL A 92 10.54 -16.46 -20.39
CA VAL A 92 9.52 -15.96 -19.45
C VAL A 92 9.41 -16.87 -18.22
N LEU A 93 9.45 -18.20 -18.38
CA LEU A 93 9.44 -19.13 -17.26
C LEU A 93 10.67 -18.98 -16.35
N ILE A 94 11.86 -18.80 -16.91
CA ILE A 94 13.08 -18.55 -16.13
C ILE A 94 12.94 -17.24 -15.35
N PHE A 95 12.43 -16.20 -16.00
CA PHE A 95 12.23 -14.89 -15.38
C PHE A 95 11.26 -14.93 -14.20
N ILE A 96 10.08 -15.55 -14.39
CA ILE A 96 9.09 -15.79 -13.34
C ILE A 96 9.71 -16.59 -12.18
N GLY A 97 10.47 -17.65 -12.51
CA GLY A 97 11.14 -18.49 -11.51
C GLY A 97 12.11 -17.70 -10.63
N ILE A 98 12.91 -16.81 -11.21
CA ILE A 98 13.88 -15.98 -10.47
C ILE A 98 13.16 -14.99 -9.55
N ILE A 99 12.13 -14.29 -10.04
CA ILE A 99 11.36 -13.33 -9.22
C ILE A 99 10.61 -14.05 -8.09
N THR A 100 9.96 -15.18 -8.40
CA THR A 100 9.25 -15.99 -7.40
C THR A 100 10.21 -16.50 -6.33
N ALA A 101 11.42 -16.94 -6.70
CA ALA A 101 12.43 -17.37 -5.73
C ALA A 101 12.86 -16.21 -4.80
N GLY A 102 13.04 -15.00 -5.34
CA GLY A 102 13.30 -13.80 -4.55
C GLY A 102 12.16 -13.48 -3.57
N PHE A 103 10.91 -13.61 -4.01
CA PHE A 103 9.74 -13.42 -3.17
C PHE A 103 9.66 -14.44 -2.02
N VAL A 104 9.91 -15.73 -2.31
CA VAL A 104 9.96 -16.79 -1.30
C VAL A 104 11.07 -16.55 -0.28
N PHE A 105 12.23 -16.04 -0.73
CA PHE A 105 13.33 -15.69 0.17
C PHE A 105 12.94 -14.56 1.15
N GLU A 106 12.30 -13.51 0.68
CA GLU A 106 11.82 -12.41 1.53
C GLU A 106 10.75 -12.85 2.53
N LEU A 107 9.87 -13.78 2.13
CA LEU A 107 8.91 -14.42 3.05
C LEU A 107 9.63 -15.21 4.16
N GLY A 108 10.64 -16.00 3.81
CA GLY A 108 11.43 -16.77 4.77
C GLY A 108 12.16 -15.89 5.80
N LYS A 109 12.58 -14.69 5.40
CA LYS A 109 13.19 -13.70 6.30
C LYS A 109 12.19 -12.98 7.21
N ASN A 110 10.90 -13.28 7.11
CA ASN A 110 9.83 -12.61 7.86
C ASN A 110 9.85 -11.08 7.69
N ALA A 111 10.38 -10.56 6.58
CA ALA A 111 10.48 -9.12 6.33
C ALA A 111 9.11 -8.43 6.29
N LEU A 112 8.08 -9.21 5.92
CA LEU A 112 6.68 -8.82 5.82
C LEU A 112 5.91 -8.91 7.16
N LYS A 113 6.51 -9.50 8.21
CA LYS A 113 5.83 -9.62 9.51
C LYS A 113 5.75 -8.26 10.18
N ILE A 114 4.54 -7.74 10.36
CA ILE A 114 4.33 -6.48 11.09
C ILE A 114 4.44 -6.79 12.59
N ASP A 115 5.48 -6.26 13.25
CA ASP A 115 5.63 -6.39 14.70
C ASP A 115 5.03 -5.16 15.37
N SER A 116 4.11 -5.37 16.31
CA SER A 116 3.62 -4.29 17.16
C SER A 116 4.62 -4.04 18.30
N ARG A 117 4.89 -2.77 18.63
CA ARG A 117 5.71 -2.42 19.81
C ARG A 117 5.12 -2.93 21.13
N GLN A 118 3.83 -3.27 21.14
CA GLN A 118 3.16 -3.91 22.27
C GLN A 118 3.63 -5.36 22.45
N SER A 119 3.89 -6.10 21.36
CA SER A 119 4.39 -7.47 21.41
C SER A 119 5.76 -7.58 22.08
N PHE A 120 6.64 -6.60 21.87
CA PHE A 120 7.99 -6.57 22.47
C PHE A 120 7.94 -6.27 23.98
N ASN A 121 7.12 -5.30 24.39
CA ASN A 121 6.96 -4.94 25.80
C ASN A 121 6.36 -6.07 26.66
N TYR A 122 5.43 -6.87 26.12
CA TYR A 122 4.87 -8.02 26.83
C TYR A 122 5.91 -9.13 27.04
N CYS A 123 6.69 -9.47 26.01
CA CYS A 123 7.74 -10.49 26.11
C CYS A 123 8.87 -10.06 27.08
N TYR A 124 9.24 -8.77 27.07
CA TYR A 124 10.21 -8.23 28.03
C TYR A 124 9.67 -8.22 29.47
N LYS A 125 8.43 -7.77 29.69
CA LYS A 125 7.81 -7.77 31.02
C LYS A 125 7.65 -9.17 31.59
N SER A 126 7.25 -10.14 30.75
CA SER A 126 7.15 -11.55 31.15
C SER A 126 8.50 -12.13 31.53
N ASN A 127 9.55 -11.93 30.72
CA ASN A 127 10.90 -12.41 31.04
C ASN A 127 11.49 -11.74 32.29
N LYS A 128 11.23 -10.44 32.49
CA LYS A 128 11.65 -9.74 33.71
C LYS A 128 10.96 -10.33 34.95
N PHE A 129 9.66 -10.58 34.89
CA PHE A 129 8.92 -11.19 35.99
C PHE A 129 9.44 -12.60 36.32
N VAL A 130 9.70 -13.43 35.30
CA VAL A 130 10.27 -14.78 35.48
C VAL A 130 11.67 -14.71 36.08
N ASN A 131 12.54 -13.81 35.62
CA ASN A 131 13.88 -13.66 36.17
C ASN A 131 13.85 -13.14 37.62
N THR A 132 12.94 -12.22 37.97
CA THR A 132 12.77 -11.76 39.36
C THR A 132 12.26 -12.88 40.27
N LEU A 133 11.43 -13.81 39.78
CA LEU A 133 11.02 -14.99 40.53
C LEU A 133 12.15 -16.01 40.72
N TYR A 134 13.10 -16.07 39.78
CA TYR A 134 14.25 -16.96 39.88
C TYR A 134 15.36 -16.40 40.78
N GLU A 135 15.54 -15.08 40.84
CA GLU A 135 16.48 -14.42 41.76
C GLU A 135 16.01 -14.40 43.23
N ASN A 136 14.71 -14.58 43.49
CA ASN A 136 14.13 -14.60 44.84
C ASN A 136 14.00 -16.02 45.45
N LYS A 137 14.67 -17.02 44.85
CA LYS A 137 14.69 -18.40 45.33
C LYS A 137 16.13 -18.85 45.53
#